data_AF-A0A534T1W9-F1
#
_entry.id   AF-A0A534T1W9-F1
#
_cell.length_a   1.000
_cell.length_b   1.000
_cell.length_c   1.000
_cell.angle_alpha   90.00
_cell.angle_beta   90.00
_cell.angle_gamma   90.00
#
_symmetry.space_group_name_H-M   'P 1'
#
loop_
_entity.id
_entity.type
_entity.pdbx_description
1 polymer ?
#
loop_
_entity_poly.entity_id
_entity_poly.type
_entity_poly.pdbx_seq_one_letter_code
_entity_poly.pdbx_strand_id
1 'polypeptide(L)'
;MRAARTWHLLAVLVGWHVIGARAAFAERVVLDDFADLAGWTAIASEGTHVWIARESDETGTGMRIGFDLNIGGGWVIVRKSFSLALPENYAFSFRLRGETRPNNFEFKLVD
;
A
#
# COMPACT_ATOMS: atom_id res chain seq x y z
N MET A 1 4.37 6.24 -82.21
CA MET A 1 5.39 5.41 -81.51
C MET A 1 5.88 6.15 -80.27
N ARG A 2 5.42 5.76 -79.08
CA ARG A 2 6.08 6.04 -77.79
C ARG A 2 5.74 4.87 -76.85
N ALA A 3 6.76 4.17 -76.39
CA ALA A 3 6.67 3.01 -75.52
C ALA A 3 6.40 3.44 -74.07
N ALA A 4 5.43 2.80 -73.41
CA ALA A 4 5.19 2.96 -71.98
C ALA A 4 6.04 1.92 -71.23
N ARG A 5 6.97 2.40 -70.40
CA ARG A 5 7.88 1.61 -69.59
C ARG A 5 7.32 1.58 -68.17
N THR A 6 6.74 0.45 -67.77
CA THR A 6 6.19 0.19 -66.43
C THR A 6 7.31 0.19 -65.40
N TRP A 7 7.18 1.00 -64.35
CA TRP A 7 8.05 0.98 -63.17
C TRP A 7 7.32 0.25 -62.05
N HIS A 8 7.90 -0.84 -61.55
CA HIS A 8 7.41 -1.51 -60.35
C HIS A 8 7.89 -0.72 -59.12
N LEU A 9 6.96 -0.14 -58.37
CA LEU A 9 7.25 0.43 -57.05
C LEU A 9 7.12 -0.67 -56.00
N LEU A 10 8.24 -1.09 -55.42
CA LEU A 10 8.29 -1.84 -54.18
C LEU A 10 7.87 -0.90 -53.03
N ALA A 11 6.71 -1.15 -52.44
CA ALA A 11 6.31 -0.48 -51.22
C ALA A 11 7.00 -1.16 -50.02
N VAL A 12 7.92 -0.45 -49.38
CA VAL A 12 8.46 -0.83 -48.07
C VAL A 12 7.50 -0.32 -47.01
N LEU A 13 6.79 -1.23 -46.34
CA LEU A 13 5.97 -0.92 -45.17
C LEU A 13 6.88 -0.89 -43.94
N VAL A 14 7.21 0.31 -43.45
CA VAL A 14 7.81 0.50 -42.13
C VAL A 14 6.68 0.44 -41.10
N GLY A 15 6.63 -0.64 -40.33
CA GLY A 15 5.67 -0.80 -39.23
C GLY A 15 6.07 0.07 -38.04
N TRP A 16 5.26 1.08 -37.72
CA TRP A 16 5.39 1.86 -36.49
C TRP A 16 4.91 1.00 -35.30
N HIS A 17 5.84 0.39 -34.57
CA HIS A 17 5.50 -0.10 -33.22
C HIS A 17 5.64 1.06 -32.25
N VAL A 18 4.54 1.75 -31.99
CA VAL A 18 4.43 2.60 -30.80
C VAL A 18 4.37 1.66 -29.60
N ILE A 19 5.51 1.43 -28.95
CA ILE A 19 5.53 0.85 -27.60
C ILE A 19 4.95 1.92 -26.67
N GLY A 20 3.62 1.95 -26.57
CA GLY A 20 2.93 2.74 -25.57
C GLY A 20 3.20 2.11 -24.21
N ALA A 21 4.03 2.75 -23.39
CA ALA A 21 4.09 2.43 -21.97
C ALA A 21 2.69 2.67 -21.40
N ARG A 22 1.96 1.60 -21.11
CA ARG A 22 0.71 1.72 -20.35
C ARG A 22 1.09 2.12 -18.94
N ALA A 23 0.73 3.34 -18.54
CA ALA A 23 0.68 3.68 -17.13
C ALA A 23 -0.27 2.68 -16.46
N ALA A 24 0.28 1.80 -15.62
CA ALA A 24 -0.52 0.94 -14.78
C ALA A 24 -1.12 1.80 -13.67
N PHE A 25 -2.40 2.12 -13.78
CA PHE A 25 -3.15 2.69 -12.67
C PHE A 25 -3.56 1.54 -11.76
N ALA A 26 -2.91 1.43 -10.60
CA ALA A 26 -3.34 0.49 -9.58
C ALA A 26 -4.67 0.97 -8.98
N GLU A 27 -5.65 0.08 -8.92
CA GLU A 27 -6.89 0.33 -8.19
C GLU A 27 -6.55 0.54 -6.70
N ARG A 28 -6.92 1.70 -6.15
CA ARG A 28 -6.74 1.96 -4.72
C ARG A 28 -7.93 1.38 -3.97
N VAL A 29 -7.69 0.28 -3.27
CA VAL A 29 -8.65 -0.29 -2.31
C VAL A 29 -8.33 0.24 -0.91
N VAL A 30 -9.31 0.85 -0.25
CA VAL A 30 -9.21 1.23 1.16
C VAL A 30 -9.51 -0.01 2.00
N LEU A 31 -8.56 -0.44 2.81
CA LEU A 31 -8.75 -1.59 3.70
C LEU A 31 -9.41 -1.20 5.02
N ASP A 32 -9.04 -0.04 5.56
CA ASP A 32 -9.60 0.50 6.79
C ASP A 32 -9.42 2.02 6.81
N ASP A 33 -10.48 2.78 7.09
CA ASP A 33 -10.47 4.23 7.25
C ASP A 33 -10.56 4.65 8.72
N PHE A 34 -10.57 3.68 9.63
CA PHE A 34 -10.68 3.83 11.09
C PHE A 34 -11.99 4.50 11.54
N ALA A 35 -13.08 4.41 10.76
CA ALA A 35 -14.40 4.85 11.20
C ALA A 35 -14.85 4.12 12.48
N ASP A 36 -14.48 2.86 12.63
CA ASP A 36 -14.49 2.14 13.90
C ASP A 36 -13.24 1.26 14.01
N LEU A 37 -13.00 0.70 15.20
CA LEU A 37 -11.85 -0.18 15.44
C LEU A 37 -12.25 -1.66 15.49
N ALA A 38 -13.41 -2.02 14.93
CA ALA A 38 -13.87 -3.41 14.97
C ALA A 38 -12.89 -4.33 14.23
N GLY A 39 -12.60 -5.48 14.86
CA GLY A 39 -11.64 -6.47 14.36
C GLY A 39 -10.18 -6.15 14.62
N TRP A 40 -9.83 -4.95 15.10
CA TRP A 40 -8.49 -4.67 15.61
C TRP A 40 -8.31 -5.29 17.00
N THR A 41 -7.14 -5.88 17.21
CA THR A 41 -6.72 -6.45 18.49
C THR A 41 -5.37 -5.88 18.88
N ALA A 42 -5.17 -5.66 20.17
CA ALA A 42 -3.93 -5.15 20.73
C ALA A 42 -3.35 -6.19 21.69
N ILE A 43 -2.07 -6.52 21.51
CA ILE A 43 -1.36 -7.57 22.23
C ILE A 43 -0.06 -6.99 22.75
N ALA A 44 0.24 -7.23 24.02
CA ALA A 44 1.46 -6.81 24.68
C ALA A 44 2.26 -8.03 25.13
N SER A 45 3.60 -7.93 25.07
CA SER A 45 4.49 -8.84 25.78
C SER A 45 4.34 -8.69 27.30
N GLU A 46 4.92 -9.61 28.06
CA GLU A 46 4.94 -9.50 29.52
C GLU A 46 5.54 -8.15 29.98
N GLY A 47 4.88 -7.50 30.94
CA GLY A 47 5.32 -6.23 31.52
C GLY A 47 5.15 -4.99 30.64
N THR A 48 4.57 -5.13 29.44
CA THR A 48 4.23 -4.00 28.55
C THR A 48 2.72 -3.78 28.47
N HIS A 49 2.32 -2.60 27.99
CA HIS A 49 0.92 -2.23 27.84
C HIS A 49 0.67 -1.65 26.46
N VAL A 50 -0.50 -1.94 25.89
CA VAL A 50 -0.97 -1.35 24.63
C VAL A 50 -2.47 -1.13 24.69
N TRP A 51 -2.91 -0.04 24.08
CA TRP A 51 -4.32 0.23 23.85
C TRP A 51 -4.50 0.95 22.51
N ILE A 52 -5.71 0.83 21.97
CA ILE A 52 -6.11 1.48 20.73
C ILE A 52 -7.28 2.41 21.00
N ALA A 53 -7.25 3.57 20.38
CA ALA A 53 -8.34 4.53 20.44
C ALA A 53 -8.55 5.14 19.05
N ARG A 54 -9.81 5.40 18.70
CA ARG A 54 -10.12 6.19 17.52
C ARG A 54 -9.78 7.65 17.82
N GLU A 55 -9.13 8.32 16.89
CA GLU A 55 -8.79 9.73 16.98
C GLU A 55 -9.09 10.42 15.64
N SER A 56 -9.58 11.65 15.70
CA SER A 56 -9.90 12.45 14.52
C SER A 56 -9.27 13.83 14.65
N ASP A 57 -8.72 14.35 13.56
CA ASP A 57 -8.19 15.71 13.46
C ASP A 57 -8.46 16.31 12.07
N GLU A 58 -7.81 17.44 11.76
CA GLU A 58 -7.94 18.14 10.48
C GLU A 58 -7.52 17.29 9.26
N THR A 59 -6.72 16.24 9.47
CA THR A 59 -6.20 15.36 8.41
C THR A 59 -7.06 14.12 8.18
N GLY A 60 -8.03 13.85 9.06
CA GLY A 60 -8.98 12.75 8.95
C GLY A 60 -9.16 11.98 10.26
N THR A 61 -9.66 10.75 10.14
CA THR A 61 -9.79 9.80 11.26
C THR A 61 -8.69 8.75 11.16
N GLY A 62 -8.15 8.34 12.31
CA GLY A 62 -7.12 7.31 12.42
C GLY A 62 -7.22 6.53 13.72
N MET A 63 -6.42 5.48 13.83
CA MET A 63 -6.21 4.74 15.07
C MET A 63 -4.97 5.28 15.80
N ARG A 64 -5.17 5.78 17.02
CA ARG A 64 -4.08 6.04 17.97
C ARG A 64 -3.68 4.73 18.62
N ILE A 65 -2.39 4.41 18.55
CA ILE A 65 -1.79 3.31 19.30
C ILE A 65 -1.06 3.93 20.49
N GLY A 66 -1.60 3.73 21.68
CA GLY A 66 -0.92 4.07 22.93
C GLY A 66 -0.18 2.85 23.47
N PHE A 67 1.04 3.04 23.95
CA PHE A 67 1.85 1.94 24.48
C PHE A 67 2.79 2.39 25.59
N ASP A 68 3.14 1.43 26.44
CA ASP A 68 4.24 1.52 27.40
C ASP A 68 5.08 0.23 27.29
N LEU A 69 6.34 0.37 26.85
CA LEU A 69 7.26 -0.75 26.69
C LEU A 69 8.11 -1.03 27.94
N ASN A 70 7.97 -0.21 28.98
CA ASN A 70 8.74 -0.31 30.21
C ASN A 70 10.28 -0.31 29.98
N ILE A 71 11.06 -0.51 31.05
CA ILE A 71 12.53 -0.36 31.03
C ILE A 71 13.24 -1.65 30.55
N GLY A 72 12.57 -2.80 30.66
CA GLY A 72 13.14 -4.11 30.33
C GLY A 72 13.22 -4.44 28.83
N GLY A 73 12.67 -3.57 27.98
CA GLY A 73 12.42 -3.91 26.58
C GLY A 73 11.21 -4.84 26.43
N GLY A 74 10.65 -4.89 25.24
CA GLY A 74 9.42 -5.64 24.96
C GLY A 74 8.81 -5.18 23.65
N TRP A 75 7.65 -5.74 23.34
CA TRP A 75 6.94 -5.42 22.11
C TRP A 75 5.44 -5.32 22.35
N VAL A 76 4.80 -4.56 21.48
CA VAL A 76 3.35 -4.48 21.37
C VAL A 76 2.97 -4.67 19.91
N ILE A 77 1.84 -5.32 19.67
CA ILE A 77 1.30 -5.59 18.34
C ILE A 77 -0.14 -5.09 18.32
N VAL A 78 -0.48 -4.36 17.27
CA VAL A 78 -1.85 -4.05 16.90
C VAL A 78 -2.11 -4.69 15.54
N ARG A 79 -3.13 -5.54 15.45
CA ARG A 79 -3.41 -6.33 14.22
C ARG A 79 -4.90 -6.47 13.93
N LYS A 80 -5.21 -6.63 12.65
CA LYS A 80 -6.54 -6.96 12.12
C LYS A 80 -6.37 -7.93 10.95
N SER A 81 -7.27 -8.90 10.85
CA SER A 81 -7.31 -9.83 9.72
C SER A 81 -8.13 -9.24 8.58
N PHE A 82 -7.61 -9.36 7.36
CA PHE A 82 -8.32 -8.98 6.13
C PHE A 82 -8.46 -10.20 5.23
N SER A 83 -9.66 -10.46 4.73
CA SER A 83 -9.88 -11.46 3.69
C SER A 83 -9.65 -10.81 2.33
N LEU A 84 -8.40 -10.81 1.87
CA LEU A 84 -7.99 -10.14 0.64
C LEU A 84 -7.23 -11.10 -0.28
N ALA A 85 -7.65 -11.19 -1.53
CA ALA A 85 -6.85 -11.80 -2.58
C ALA A 85 -5.85 -10.76 -3.11
N LEU A 86 -4.56 -10.95 -2.82
CA LEU A 86 -3.51 -10.06 -3.29
C LEU A 86 -3.16 -10.37 -4.75
N PRO A 87 -3.16 -9.37 -5.66
CA PRO A 87 -2.70 -9.57 -7.03
C PRO A 87 -1.18 -9.78 -7.08
N GLU A 88 -0.64 -10.12 -8.25
CA GLU A 88 0.80 -10.33 -8.44
C GLU A 88 1.64 -9.07 -8.10
N ASN A 89 1.09 -7.88 -8.34
CA ASN A 89 1.74 -6.60 -8.04
C ASN A 89 0.81 -5.72 -7.20
N TYR A 90 1.20 -5.45 -5.97
CA TYR A 90 0.46 -4.62 -5.02
C TYR A 90 1.41 -3.76 -4.19
N ALA A 91 0.86 -2.72 -3.59
CA ALA A 91 1.55 -1.93 -2.58
C ALA A 91 0.58 -1.62 -1.43
N PHE A 92 1.06 -1.75 -0.21
CA PHE A 92 0.38 -1.21 0.96
C PHE A 92 0.83 0.24 1.17
N SER A 93 -0.11 1.11 1.48
CA SER A 93 0.18 2.50 1.82
C SER A 93 -0.64 2.92 3.03
N PHE A 94 -0.02 3.66 3.93
CA PHE A 94 -0.65 4.21 5.12
C PHE A 94 0.07 5.48 5.53
N ARG A 95 -0.61 6.31 6.31
CA ARG A 95 -0.01 7.49 6.96
C ARG A 95 0.32 7.12 8.39
N LEU A 96 1.50 7.54 8.85
CA LEU A 96 1.94 7.32 10.22
C LEU A 96 2.52 8.64 10.74
N ARG A 97 2.16 8.98 11.98
CA ARG A 97 2.79 10.03 12.77
C ARG A 97 2.88 9.57 14.21
N GLY A 98 3.78 10.14 14.98
CA GLY A 98 3.91 9.84 16.40
C GLY A 98 4.75 10.87 17.13
N GLU A 99 4.50 11.01 18.43
CA GLU A 99 5.18 11.93 19.34
C GLU A 99 6.05 11.16 20.35
N THR A 100 6.35 9.89 20.08
CA THR A 100 7.08 9.01 21.00
C THR A 100 8.60 9.19 20.85
N ARG A 101 9.37 8.68 21.81
CA ARG A 101 10.81 8.49 21.59
C ARG A 101 11.04 7.64 20.33
N PRO A 102 12.17 7.83 19.59
CA PRO A 102 12.51 6.99 18.46
C PRO A 102 12.46 5.52 18.85
N ASN A 103 11.78 4.72 18.05
CA ASN A 103 11.58 3.31 18.29
C ASN A 103 11.41 2.57 16.96
N ASN A 104 11.62 1.26 16.97
CA ASN A 104 11.42 0.45 15.78
C ASN A 104 9.92 0.29 15.53
N PHE A 105 9.48 0.74 14.36
CA PHE A 105 8.15 0.45 13.83
C PHE A 105 8.27 -0.64 12.77
N GLU A 106 7.45 -1.67 12.89
CA GLU A 106 7.44 -2.80 11.95
C GLU A 106 6.02 -3.00 11.41
N PHE A 107 5.90 -3.03 10.08
CA PHE A 107 4.70 -3.50 9.40
C PHE A 107 4.93 -4.94 8.96
N LYS A 108 4.01 -5.85 9.33
CA LYS A 108 4.13 -7.29 9.04
C LYS A 108 2.86 -7.81 8.39
N LEU A 109 3.07 -8.68 7.40
CA LEU A 109 2.02 -9.51 6.81
C LEU A 109 2.22 -10.93 7.36
N VAL A 110 1.15 -11.55 7.82
CA VAL A 110 1.14 -12.91 8.39
C VAL A 110 -0.04 -13.67 7.78
N ASP A 111 0.15 -14.96 7.49
CA ASP A 111 -0.85 -15.89 6.95
C ASP A 111 -1.32 -16.94 7.98
#